data_AF-A0A831WL75-F1
#
_entry.id   AF-A0A831WL75-F1
#
_cell.length_a   1.000
_cell.length_b   1.000
_cell.length_c   1.000
_cell.angle_alpha   90.00
_cell.angle_beta   90.00
_cell.angle_gamma   90.00
#
_symmetry.space_group_name_H-M   'P 1'
#
loop_
_entity.id
_entity.type
_entity.pdbx_description
1 polymer ?
#
loop_
_entity_poly.entity_id
_entity_poly.type
_entity_poly.pdbx_seq_one_letter_code
_entity_poly.pdbx_strand_id
1 'polypeptide(L)'
;MREISEQILEKKKLRSRAIAKALFIISTLYLILLIAVILIVYYFGIGYKWIQALQISLPIALLMGIIIYAIFIIVILLLYASYRSAKKKVVESKDLVSREKPLYVYTYPEGARGGIFSRTIIKIDNNAEVNIRYQMVKPEELWL
;
A
#
# COMPACT_ATOMS: atom_id res chain seq x y z
N MET A 1 -4.97 -6.68 -18.47
CA MET A 1 -5.66 -5.83 -17.46
C MET A 1 -5.01 -5.86 -16.07
N ARG A 2 -4.57 -7.02 -15.53
CA ARG A 2 -3.92 -7.11 -14.19
C ARG A 2 -2.65 -6.26 -14.03
N GLU A 3 -1.78 -6.23 -15.04
CA GLU A 3 -0.53 -5.45 -14.97
C GLU A 3 -0.78 -3.93 -14.90
N ILE A 4 -1.84 -3.43 -15.53
CA ILE A 4 -2.16 -2.00 -15.55
C ILE A 4 -2.63 -1.54 -14.16
N SER A 5 -3.44 -2.35 -13.46
CA SER A 5 -3.88 -2.04 -12.10
C SER A 5 -2.74 -2.04 -11.08
N GLU A 6 -1.76 -2.94 -11.24
CA GLU A 6 -0.60 -3.02 -10.35
C GLU A 6 0.35 -1.83 -10.57
N GLN A 7 0.62 -1.46 -11.82
CA GLN A 7 1.46 -0.29 -12.12
C GLN A 7 0.85 1.03 -11.63
N ILE A 8 -0.48 1.19 -11.71
CA ILE A 8 -1.17 2.38 -11.18
C ILE A 8 -1.07 2.42 -9.64
N LEU A 9 -1.22 1.28 -8.97
CA LEU A 9 -1.11 1.17 -7.51
C LEU A 9 0.31 1.48 -7.03
N GLU A 10 1.34 0.96 -7.71
CA GLU A 10 2.74 1.24 -7.38
C GLU A 10 3.10 2.72 -7.59
N LYS A 11 2.68 3.33 -8.70
CA LYS A 11 2.89 4.77 -8.94
C LYS A 11 2.20 5.64 -7.88
N LYS A 12 0.97 5.27 -7.47
CA LYS A 12 0.24 5.99 -6.41
C LYS A 12 0.93 5.87 -5.05
N LYS A 13 1.53 4.71 -4.75
CA LYS A 13 2.32 4.44 -3.54
C LYS A 13 3.65 5.20 -3.49
N LEU A 14 4.33 5.33 -4.63
CA LEU A 14 5.54 6.14 -4.75
C LEU A 14 5.25 7.62 -4.55
N ARG A 15 4.18 8.14 -5.17
CA ARG A 15 3.73 9.53 -4.97
C ARG A 15 3.34 9.81 -3.51
N SER A 16 2.55 8.95 -2.87
CA SER A 16 2.16 9.18 -1.47
C SER A 16 3.36 9.17 -0.51
N ARG A 17 4.36 8.31 -0.76
CA ARG A 17 5.61 8.29 0.00
C ARG A 17 6.44 9.56 -0.21
N ALA A 18 6.49 10.07 -1.44
CA ALA A 18 7.18 11.32 -1.74
C ALA A 18 6.49 12.52 -1.05
N ILE A 19 5.16 12.58 -1.09
CA ILE A 19 4.35 13.61 -0.43
C ILE A 19 4.54 13.55 1.10
N ALA A 20 4.53 12.37 1.69
CA ALA A 20 4.76 12.21 3.13
C ALA A 20 6.17 12.65 3.55
N LYS A 21 7.20 12.33 2.76
CA LYS A 21 8.57 12.82 3.00
C LYS A 21 8.66 14.34 2.89
N ALA A 22 8.05 14.94 1.87
CA ALA A 22 8.03 16.39 1.70
C ALA A 22 7.30 17.07 2.87
N LEU A 23 6.13 16.58 3.27
CA LEU A 23 5.39 17.08 4.44
C LEU A 23 6.21 16.96 5.73
N PHE A 24 6.94 15.87 5.91
CA PHE A 24 7.82 15.71 7.07
C PHE A 24 8.93 16.77 7.08
N ILE A 25 9.61 16.98 5.95
CA ILE A 25 10.65 18.01 5.81
C ILE A 25 10.08 19.41 6.09
N ILE A 26 8.91 19.73 5.52
CA ILE A 26 8.21 21.01 5.75
C ILE A 26 7.86 21.18 7.23
N SER A 27 7.36 20.13 7.88
CA SER A 27 7.05 20.15 9.32
C SER A 27 8.30 20.36 10.18
N THR A 28 9.42 19.71 9.86
CA THR A 28 10.69 19.91 10.57
C THR A 28 11.21 21.34 10.37
N LEU A 29 11.15 21.86 9.15
CA LEU A 29 11.57 23.23 8.85
C LEU A 29 10.70 24.24 9.61
N TYR A 30 9.38 24.01 9.68
CA TYR A 30 8.46 24.83 10.46
C TYR A 30 8.80 24.81 11.95
N LEU A 31 9.12 23.65 12.53
CA LEU A 31 9.54 23.55 13.93
C LEU A 31 10.81 24.37 14.19
N ILE A 32 11.82 24.26 13.33
CA ILE A 32 13.08 25.03 13.45
C ILE A 32 12.77 26.53 13.39
N LEU A 33 11.91 26.96 12.46
CA LEU A 33 11.50 28.35 12.34
C LEU A 33 10.74 28.83 13.58
N LEU A 34 9.84 28.02 14.12
CA LEU A 34 9.09 28.34 15.34
C LEU A 34 10.03 28.54 16.53
N ILE A 35 11.01 27.65 16.70
CA ILE A 35 12.05 27.78 17.73
C ILE A 35 12.89 29.04 17.51
N ALA A 36 13.29 29.32 16.27
CA ALA A 36 14.06 30.53 15.95
C ALA A 36 13.27 31.81 16.27
N VAL A 37 11.96 31.85 15.96
CA VAL A 37 11.09 32.98 16.32
C VAL A 37 11.00 33.14 17.84
N ILE A 38 10.81 32.05 18.59
CA ILE A 38 10.82 32.10 20.06
C ILE A 38 12.15 32.69 20.56
N LEU A 39 13.29 32.23 20.04
CA LEU A 39 14.61 32.71 20.45
C LEU A 39 14.82 34.20 20.13
N ILE A 40 14.46 34.64 18.93
CA ILE A 40 14.59 36.03 18.51
C ILE A 40 13.74 36.94 19.40
N VAL A 41 12.49 36.57 19.64
CA VAL A 41 11.59 37.42 20.43
C VAL A 41 11.96 37.41 21.91
N TYR A 42 12.34 36.25 22.45
CA TYR A 42 12.66 36.12 23.88
C TYR A 42 14.02 36.70 24.26
N TYR A 43 15.07 36.43 23.47
CA TYR A 43 16.44 36.85 23.82
C TYR A 43 16.82 38.20 23.24
N PHE A 44 16.39 38.52 22.01
CA PHE A 44 16.77 39.77 21.36
C PHE A 44 15.72 40.87 21.58
N GLY A 45 14.52 40.54 22.06
CA GLY A 45 13.41 41.50 22.20
C GLY A 45 12.93 42.07 20.84
N ILE A 46 13.47 41.57 19.74
CA ILE A 46 13.14 41.96 18.37
C ILE A 46 11.88 41.19 17.97
N GLY A 47 10.88 41.87 17.40
CA GLY A 47 9.62 41.23 17.00
C GLY A 47 8.43 41.56 17.90
N TYR A 48 8.65 42.05 19.13
CA TYR A 48 7.56 42.52 20.00
C TYR A 48 6.71 43.60 19.34
N LYS A 49 7.32 44.54 18.61
CA LYS A 49 6.61 45.58 17.83
C LYS A 49 5.72 44.99 16.73
N TRP A 50 6.17 43.91 16.08
CA TRP A 50 5.40 43.23 15.03
C TRP A 50 4.23 42.45 15.61
N ILE A 51 4.43 41.80 16.76
CA ILE A 51 3.39 41.07 17.49
C ILE A 51 2.35 42.04 18.08
N GLN A 52 2.79 43.16 18.65
CA GLN A 52 1.90 44.24 19.12
C GLN A 52 1.15 44.94 17.97
N ALA A 53 1.76 45.09 16.80
CA ALA A 53 1.07 45.64 15.62
C ALA A 53 -0.10 44.75 15.16
N LEU A 54 0.01 43.43 15.36
CA LEU A 54 -1.10 42.50 15.14
C LEU A 54 -2.17 42.54 16.26
N GLN A 55 -1.96 43.30 17.34
CA GLN A 55 -2.80 43.32 18.55
C GLN A 55 -2.95 41.95 19.24
N ILE A 56 -2.05 41.01 18.95
CA ILE A 56 -2.10 39.66 19.52
C ILE A 56 -1.07 39.57 20.64
N SER A 57 -1.47 39.04 21.79
CA SER A 57 -0.54 38.77 22.89
C SER A 57 0.42 37.64 22.52
N LEU A 58 1.69 37.76 22.91
CA LEU A 58 2.74 36.78 22.58
C LEU A 58 2.39 35.32 22.97
N PRO A 59 1.78 35.04 24.14
CA PRO A 59 1.33 33.69 24.49
C PRO A 59 0.29 33.14 23.51
N ILE A 60 -0.61 33.99 23.01
CA ILE A 60 -1.66 33.61 22.05
C ILE A 60 -1.02 33.26 20.70
N ALA A 61 -0.06 34.06 20.24
CA ALA A 61 0.67 33.78 19.00
C ALA A 61 1.43 32.44 19.06
N LEU A 62 2.08 32.15 20.18
CA LEU A 62 2.76 30.86 20.40
C LEU A 62 1.76 29.69 20.43
N LEU A 63 0.64 29.86 21.12
CA LEU A 63 -0.40 28.85 21.22
C LEU A 63 -0.97 28.52 19.83
N MET A 64 -1.21 29.52 18.98
CA MET A 64 -1.60 29.29 17.58
C MET A 64 -0.54 28.51 16.80
N GLY A 65 0.75 28.85 16.95
CA GLY A 65 1.84 28.12 16.30
C GLY A 65 1.89 26.64 16.71
N ILE A 66 1.68 26.35 18.00
CA ILE A 66 1.61 24.99 18.52
C ILE A 66 0.41 24.23 17.95
N ILE A 67 -0.77 24.85 17.87
CA ILE A 67 -1.96 24.23 17.27
C ILE A 67 -1.71 23.87 15.80
N ILE A 68 -1.13 24.80 15.02
CA ILE A 68 -0.78 24.55 13.62
C ILE A 68 0.18 23.37 13.51
N TYR A 69 1.21 23.32 14.36
CA TYR A 69 2.15 22.21 14.38
C TYR A 69 1.48 20.87 14.72
N ALA A 70 0.55 20.85 15.67
CA ALA A 70 -0.22 19.66 16.01
C ALA A 70 -1.06 19.16 14.82
N ILE A 71 -1.65 20.06 14.03
CA ILE A 71 -2.38 19.70 12.80
C ILE A 71 -1.44 19.01 11.80
N PHE A 72 -0.22 19.53 11.61
CA PHE A 72 0.78 18.89 10.74
C PHE A 72 1.08 17.46 11.20
N ILE A 73 1.26 17.23 12.50
CA ILE A 73 1.50 15.89 13.06
C ILE A 73 0.32 14.96 12.77
N ILE A 74 -0.92 15.42 12.98
CA ILE A 74 -2.13 14.63 12.74
C ILE A 74 -2.21 14.21 11.26
N VAL A 75 -1.93 15.14 10.33
CA VAL A 75 -1.92 14.84 8.88
C VAL A 75 -0.86 13.77 8.55
N ILE A 76 0.33 13.86 9.14
CA ILE A 76 1.40 12.87 8.96
C ILE A 76 0.96 11.50 9.49
N LEU A 77 0.33 11.44 10.66
CA LEU A 77 -0.19 10.20 11.24
C LEU A 77 -1.29 9.57 10.37
N LEU A 78 -2.21 10.37 9.83
CA LEU A 78 -3.25 9.89 8.91
C LEU A 78 -2.66 9.30 7.63
N LEU A 79 -1.66 9.96 7.05
CA LEU A 79 -0.91 9.46 5.89
C LEU A 79 -0.21 8.14 6.20
N TYR A 80 0.42 8.04 7.38
CA TYR A 80 1.08 6.82 7.84
C TYR A 80 0.09 5.67 8.06
N ALA A 81 -1.05 5.94 8.70
CA ALA A 81 -2.12 4.97 8.92
C ALA A 81 -2.70 4.47 7.59
N SER A 82 -2.93 5.37 6.63
CA SER A 82 -3.38 5.03 5.28
C SER A 82 -2.40 4.11 4.56
N TYR A 83 -1.09 4.39 4.66
CA TYR A 83 -0.05 3.52 4.11
C TYR A 83 -0.04 2.13 4.76
N ARG A 84 -0.13 2.06 6.09
CA ARG A 84 -0.14 0.79 6.84
C ARG A 84 -1.36 -0.07 6.48
N SER A 85 -2.53 0.53 6.40
CA SER A 85 -3.77 -0.14 5.99
C SER A 85 -3.71 -0.65 4.56
N ALA A 86 -3.16 0.13 3.63
CA ALA A 86 -2.95 -0.31 2.26
C ALA A 86 -1.96 -1.50 2.18
N LYS A 87 -0.87 -1.47 2.96
CA LYS A 87 0.09 -2.59 3.03
C LYS A 87 -0.58 -3.86 3.57
N LYS A 88 -1.41 -3.76 4.61
CA LYS A 88 -2.13 -4.91 5.18
C LYS A 88 -3.08 -5.54 4.16
N LYS A 89 -3.88 -4.73 3.45
CA LYS A 89 -4.79 -5.21 2.39
C LYS A 89 -4.06 -5.93 1.25
N VAL A 90 -2.88 -5.43 0.85
CA VAL A 90 -2.09 -6.09 -0.21
C VAL A 90 -1.55 -7.45 0.26
N VAL A 91 -1.09 -7.56 1.50
CA VAL A 91 -0.65 -8.85 2.08
C VAL A 91 -1.82 -9.84 2.15
N GLU A 92 -2.98 -9.41 2.68
CA GLU A 92 -4.19 -10.24 2.74
C GLU A 92 -4.66 -10.67 1.34
N SER A 93 -4.56 -9.80 0.33
CA SER A 93 -4.91 -10.16 -1.05
C SER A 93 -3.94 -11.16 -1.70
N LYS A 94 -2.64 -11.13 -1.33
CA LYS A 94 -1.66 -12.11 -1.81
C LYS A 94 -1.91 -13.49 -1.23
N ASP A 95 -2.29 -13.57 0.04
CA ASP A 95 -2.65 -14.84 0.68
C ASP A 95 -3.93 -15.45 0.07
N LEU A 96 -4.87 -14.61 -0.36
CA LEU A 96 -6.08 -15.05 -1.08
C LEU A 96 -5.79 -15.51 -2.52
N VAL A 97 -4.85 -14.89 -3.22
CA VAL A 97 -4.44 -15.30 -4.58
C VAL A 97 -3.56 -16.55 -4.54
N SER A 98 -2.78 -16.77 -3.47
CA SER A 98 -2.02 -18.01 -3.26
C SER A 98 -2.90 -19.21 -2.91
N ARG A 99 -4.20 -19.02 -2.63
CA ARG A 99 -5.19 -20.10 -2.62
C ARG A 99 -5.66 -20.39 -4.04
N GLU A 100 -4.73 -20.65 -4.95
CA GLU A 100 -5.06 -21.50 -6.09
C GLU A 100 -5.43 -22.85 -5.48
N LYS A 101 -6.71 -23.22 -5.57
CA LYS A 101 -7.17 -24.51 -5.05
C LYS A 101 -6.24 -25.59 -5.60
N PRO A 102 -5.59 -26.43 -4.76
CA PRO A 102 -4.76 -27.51 -5.26
C PRO A 102 -5.55 -28.33 -6.28
N LEU A 103 -5.07 -28.31 -7.53
CA LEU A 103 -5.62 -29.09 -8.63
C LEU A 103 -4.79 -30.35 -8.79
N TYR A 104 -5.25 -31.45 -8.22
CA TYR A 104 -4.56 -32.74 -8.39
C TYR A 104 -4.87 -33.29 -9.78
N VAL A 105 -3.84 -33.61 -10.56
CA VAL A 105 -3.99 -34.14 -11.92
C VAL A 105 -3.67 -35.62 -11.91
N TYR A 106 -4.63 -36.45 -12.28
CA TYR A 106 -4.45 -37.89 -12.46
C TYR A 106 -4.63 -38.23 -13.94
N THR A 107 -3.66 -38.92 -14.55
CA THR A 107 -3.70 -39.30 -15.96
C THR A 107 -3.65 -40.81 -16.09
N TYR A 108 -4.61 -41.38 -16.81
CA TYR A 108 -4.68 -42.81 -17.10
C TYR A 108 -4.63 -43.07 -18.62
N PRO A 109 -3.79 -44.02 -19.09
CA PRO A 109 -2.84 -44.82 -18.31
C PRO A 109 -1.68 -43.98 -17.76
N GLU A 110 -1.09 -44.43 -16.64
CA GLU A 110 -0.02 -43.70 -15.96
C GLU A 110 1.18 -43.51 -16.91
N GLY A 111 1.69 -42.28 -17.00
CA GLY A 111 2.83 -41.96 -17.86
C GLY A 111 2.49 -41.75 -19.35
N ALA A 112 1.20 -41.79 -19.75
CA ALA A 112 0.79 -41.48 -21.12
C ALA A 112 1.21 -40.07 -21.55
N ARG A 113 1.89 -39.96 -22.70
CA ARG A 113 2.31 -38.68 -23.30
C ARG A 113 1.73 -38.58 -24.71
N GLY A 114 0.98 -37.51 -24.97
CA GLY A 114 0.31 -37.28 -26.27
C GLY A 114 -0.97 -38.10 -26.47
N GLY A 115 -1.67 -37.88 -27.58
CA GLY A 115 -3.00 -38.45 -27.83
C GLY A 115 -4.15 -37.52 -27.43
N ILE A 116 -5.39 -37.99 -27.62
CA ILE A 116 -6.60 -37.26 -27.21
C ILE A 116 -7.02 -37.76 -25.83
N PHE A 117 -7.20 -36.83 -24.90
CA PHE A 117 -7.64 -37.12 -23.53
C PHE A 117 -9.04 -36.58 -23.30
N SER A 118 -9.90 -37.41 -22.70
CA SER A 118 -11.11 -36.94 -22.02
C SER A 118 -10.71 -36.30 -20.69
N ARG A 119 -11.24 -35.12 -20.41
CA ARG A 119 -10.96 -34.36 -19.19
C ARG A 119 -12.23 -34.29 -18.34
N THR A 120 -12.13 -34.76 -17.10
CA THR A 120 -13.20 -34.65 -16.11
C THR A 120 -12.69 -33.94 -14.87
N ILE A 121 -13.34 -32.86 -14.48
CA ILE A 121 -13.00 -32.11 -13.26
C ILE A 121 -14.03 -32.46 -12.18
N ILE A 122 -13.56 -33.07 -11.10
CA ILE A 122 -14.37 -33.43 -9.94
C ILE A 122 -14.00 -32.48 -8.80
N LYS A 123 -15.01 -31.83 -8.22
CA LYS A 123 -14.83 -31.03 -7.01
C LYS A 123 -14.89 -31.96 -5.81
N ILE A 124 -13.79 -32.06 -5.05
CA ILE A 124 -13.75 -32.88 -3.83
C ILE A 124 -14.19 -32.05 -2.63
N ASP A 125 -13.79 -30.77 -2.56
CA ASP A 125 -14.11 -29.87 -1.47
C ASP A 125 -14.22 -28.41 -1.93
N ASN A 126 -14.66 -27.50 -1.03
CA ASN A 126 -14.65 -26.05 -1.28
C ASN A 126 -13.27 -25.50 -1.65
N ASN A 127 -12.19 -26.23 -1.33
CA ASN A 127 -10.82 -25.80 -1.51
C ASN A 127 -9.96 -26.74 -2.39
N ALA A 128 -10.50 -27.80 -3.01
CA ALA A 128 -9.70 -28.72 -3.82
C ALA A 128 -10.50 -29.29 -5.01
N GLU A 129 -9.82 -29.39 -6.15
CA GLU A 129 -10.39 -29.92 -7.39
C GLU A 129 -9.46 -31.02 -7.93
N VAL A 130 -10.03 -32.06 -8.53
CA VAL A 130 -9.29 -33.15 -9.15
C VAL A 130 -9.60 -33.20 -10.63
N ASN A 131 -8.53 -33.23 -11.43
CA ASN A 131 -8.60 -33.31 -12.87
C ASN A 131 -8.19 -34.72 -13.31
N ILE A 132 -9.17 -35.53 -13.69
CA ILE A 132 -8.96 -36.86 -14.25
C ILE A 132 -8.83 -36.73 -15.76
N ARG A 133 -7.71 -37.22 -16.29
CA ARG A 133 -7.41 -37.28 -17.73
C ARG A 133 -7.39 -38.74 -18.16
N TYR A 134 -8.32 -39.14 -19.01
CA TYR A 134 -8.37 -40.48 -19.56
C TYR A 134 -7.98 -40.43 -21.03
N GLN A 135 -6.95 -41.18 -21.44
CA GLN A 135 -6.52 -41.25 -22.83
C GLN A 135 -7.55 -42.02 -23.64
N MET A 136 -8.24 -41.34 -24.57
CA MET A 136 -9.22 -41.94 -25.46
C MET A 136 -8.58 -42.46 -26.75
N VAL A 137 -7.62 -41.70 -27.27
CA VAL A 137 -6.92 -42.02 -28.53
C VAL A 137 -5.44 -41.90 -28.29
N LYS A 138 -4.68 -42.93 -28.67
CA LYS A 138 -3.23 -42.92 -28.51
C LYS A 138 -2.56 -42.05 -29.58
N PRO A 139 -1.36 -41.50 -29.32
CA PRO A 139 -0.64 -40.69 -30.30
C PRO A 139 -0.42 -41.42 -31.64
N GLU A 140 -0.21 -42.73 -31.58
CA GLU A 140 0.04 -43.56 -32.76
C GLU A 140 -1.21 -43.70 -33.65
N GLU A 141 -2.41 -43.54 -33.07
CA GLU A 141 -3.71 -43.66 -33.75
C GLU A 141 -4.18 -42.34 -34.37
N LEU A 142 -3.49 -41.23 -34.13
CA LEU A 142 -3.87 -39.90 -34.64
C LEU A 142 -3.46 -39.65 -36.09
N TRP A 143 -2.56 -40.47 -36.63
CA TRP A 143 -1.95 -40.29 -37.95
C TRP A 143 -2.27 -41.43 -38.92
N LEU A 144 -3.13 -42.36 -38.52
CA LEU A 144 -3.75 -43.37 -39.37
C LEU A 144 -4.92 -42.76 -40.15
#